data_AF-A0A4U5N0T1-F1
#
_entry.id   AF-A0A4U5N0T1-F1
#
_cell.length_a   1.000
_cell.length_b   1.000
_cell.length_c   1.000
_cell.angle_alpha   90.00
_cell.angle_beta   90.00
_cell.angle_gamma   90.00
#
_symmetry.space_group_name_H-M   'P 1'
#
loop_
_entity.id
_entity.type
_entity.pdbx_description
1 polymer ?
#
loop_
_entity_poly.entity_id
_entity_poly.type
_entity_poly.pdbx_seq_one_letter_code
_entity_poly.pdbx_strand_id
1 'polypeptide(L)'
;MSNNLVVFFCCFGIFAVVCGSAAFSSTAAPGGGTTGAPKPKICSDPTTGNVTHIATACEDSDMPLYCGLVNQTTSDEDRDERCINDATFAKYCPSTCGICCKLPNYSCKNSLGDEKCAYYLDYCKAALYKQTLTNSCPATCGFCGATGTGANNCKDTLDYCDKMEPYCNSKGYEAYRTACPVTCNSCGSVGSSGNTGNEGSKVSTCKDTVKNCFTMRSKCTHPQYTYFTTVYCKRTCGFCR
;
A
#
# COMPACT_ATOMS: atom_id res chain seq x y z
N MET A 1 14.84 -58.56 16.85
CA MET A 1 13.89 -58.47 15.73
C MET A 1 14.28 -57.22 14.94
N SER A 2 15.39 -57.26 14.21
CA SER A 2 15.56 -57.70 12.81
C SER A 2 15.71 -56.46 11.91
N ASN A 3 16.96 -56.25 11.50
CA ASN A 3 17.47 -55.22 10.61
C ASN A 3 16.98 -55.47 9.17
N ASN A 4 16.71 -54.41 8.41
CA ASN A 4 16.57 -54.49 6.94
C ASN A 4 17.85 -53.96 6.28
N LEU A 5 18.58 -54.93 5.73
CA LEU A 5 19.78 -54.82 4.92
C LEU A 5 19.35 -54.62 3.46
N VAL A 6 19.70 -53.48 2.85
CA VAL A 6 19.56 -53.29 1.40
C VAL A 6 20.87 -53.66 0.73
N VAL A 7 20.81 -54.71 -0.08
CA VAL A 7 21.91 -55.34 -0.82
C VAL A 7 22.22 -54.53 -2.08
N PHE A 8 23.47 -54.06 -2.21
CA PHE A 8 24.02 -53.51 -3.45
C PHE A 8 24.39 -54.63 -4.41
N PHE A 9 23.75 -54.67 -5.58
CA PHE A 9 24.12 -55.53 -6.70
C PHE A 9 25.32 -54.93 -7.45
N CYS A 10 26.52 -55.47 -7.22
CA CYS A 10 27.66 -55.30 -8.13
C CYS A 10 27.74 -56.53 -9.05
N CYS A 11 27.36 -56.34 -10.32
CA CYS A 11 27.65 -57.31 -11.38
C CYS A 11 29.10 -57.18 -11.86
N PHE A 12 29.69 -58.34 -12.07
CA PHE A 12 31.06 -58.61 -12.48
C PHE A 12 31.43 -57.99 -13.84
N GLY A 13 32.62 -57.39 -13.90
CA GLY A 13 33.29 -56.97 -15.13
C GLY A 13 34.79 -56.93 -14.91
N ILE A 14 35.47 -57.98 -15.34
CA ILE A 14 36.91 -58.21 -15.27
C ILE A 14 37.61 -57.21 -16.20
N PHE A 15 38.44 -56.31 -15.67
CA PHE A 15 39.63 -55.80 -16.36
C PHE A 15 40.60 -55.23 -15.32
N ALA A 16 41.74 -55.91 -15.14
CA ALA A 16 42.85 -55.42 -14.35
C ALA A 16 43.54 -54.29 -15.11
N VAL A 17 43.39 -53.06 -14.63
CA VAL A 17 44.23 -51.92 -15.03
C VAL A 17 45.02 -51.49 -13.80
N VAL A 18 46.33 -51.70 -13.88
CA VAL A 18 47.32 -51.10 -12.99
C VAL A 18 47.36 -49.61 -13.31
N CYS A 19 46.90 -48.77 -12.39
CA CYS A 19 47.20 -47.35 -12.40
C CYS A 19 47.52 -46.92 -10.97
N GLY A 20 48.80 -46.68 -10.71
CA GLY A 20 49.23 -45.96 -9.51
C GLY A 20 48.73 -44.52 -9.59
N SER A 21 48.19 -43.99 -8.51
CA SER A 21 47.91 -42.56 -8.36
C SER A 21 47.92 -42.17 -6.88
N ALA A 22 48.80 -41.22 -6.59
CA ALA A 22 48.89 -40.34 -5.44
C ALA A 22 47.76 -40.42 -4.38
N ALA A 23 48.17 -40.62 -3.13
CA ALA A 23 47.39 -40.22 -1.97
C ALA A 23 47.20 -38.69 -1.99
N PHE A 24 46.04 -38.23 -2.44
CA PHE A 24 45.56 -36.89 -2.12
C PHE A 24 44.94 -36.95 -0.73
N SER A 25 45.70 -36.51 0.27
CA SER A 25 45.11 -36.02 1.53
C SER A 25 44.24 -34.81 1.20
N SER A 26 42.92 -35.01 1.14
CA SER A 26 41.97 -33.92 1.19
C SER A 26 41.98 -33.33 2.59
N THR A 27 42.92 -32.43 2.85
CA THR A 27 42.72 -31.36 3.83
C THR A 27 41.44 -30.63 3.44
N ALA A 28 40.40 -30.82 4.25
CA ALA A 28 39.22 -29.97 4.23
C ALA A 28 39.69 -28.53 4.46
N ALA A 29 39.72 -27.75 3.38
CA ALA A 29 39.80 -26.31 3.49
C ALA A 29 38.52 -25.85 4.21
N PRO A 30 38.60 -25.03 5.27
CA PRO A 30 37.43 -24.31 5.73
C PRO A 30 36.97 -23.45 4.55
N GLY A 31 35.75 -23.71 4.08
CA GLY A 31 35.11 -22.96 3.01
C GLY A 31 35.26 -21.48 3.31
N GLY A 32 35.99 -20.79 2.45
CA GLY A 32 36.12 -19.34 2.50
C GLY A 32 34.73 -18.76 2.44
N GLY A 33 34.33 -18.12 3.54
CA GLY A 33 33.21 -17.19 3.52
C GLY A 33 33.55 -16.13 2.49
N THR A 34 32.91 -16.24 1.33
CA THR A 34 32.79 -15.12 0.41
C THR A 34 32.09 -14.03 1.21
N THR A 35 32.85 -13.03 1.62
CA THR A 35 32.31 -11.77 2.12
C THR A 35 31.59 -11.11 0.95
N GLY A 36 30.36 -11.56 0.69
CA GLY A 36 29.43 -10.90 -0.21
C GLY A 36 29.27 -9.47 0.27
N ALA A 37 29.20 -8.53 -0.68
CA ALA A 37 28.96 -7.13 -0.36
C ALA A 37 27.74 -7.01 0.57
N PRO A 38 27.78 -6.13 1.58
CA PRO A 38 26.67 -5.98 2.53
C PRO A 38 25.39 -5.63 1.77
N LYS A 39 24.32 -6.40 2.02
CA LYS A 39 23.01 -6.17 1.42
C LYS A 39 22.49 -4.76 1.78
N PRO A 40 21.74 -4.10 0.88
CA PRO A 40 21.23 -2.76 1.13
C PRO A 40 20.23 -2.75 2.28
N LYS A 41 20.29 -1.71 3.13
CA LYS A 41 19.31 -1.51 4.19
C LYS A 41 18.00 -0.97 3.64
N ILE A 42 16.92 -1.76 3.66
CA ILE A 42 15.65 -1.42 3.02
C ILE A 42 14.48 -1.63 4.00
N CYS A 43 13.80 -0.56 4.40
CA CYS A 43 12.67 -0.65 5.33
C CYS A 43 13.01 -1.35 6.67
N SER A 44 14.27 -1.32 7.07
CA SER A 44 14.81 -2.04 8.23
C SER A 44 15.36 -1.08 9.26
N ASP A 45 15.39 -1.54 10.51
CA ASP A 45 16.00 -0.81 11.59
C ASP A 45 17.52 -0.68 11.34
N PRO A 46 18.09 0.54 11.44
CA PRO A 46 19.48 0.78 11.08
C PRO A 46 20.48 0.10 12.02
N THR A 47 20.08 -0.29 13.23
CA THR A 47 20.94 -0.92 14.23
C THR A 47 20.88 -2.43 14.19
N THR A 48 19.68 -3.00 14.01
CA THR A 48 19.46 -4.45 14.06
C THR A 48 19.43 -5.11 12.68
N GLY A 49 19.14 -4.37 11.62
CA GLY A 49 18.94 -4.94 10.27
C GLY A 49 17.61 -5.66 10.08
N ASN A 50 16.79 -5.79 11.12
CA ASN A 50 15.47 -6.39 11.04
C ASN A 50 14.49 -5.46 10.32
N VAL A 51 13.60 -6.04 9.51
CA VAL A 51 12.57 -5.25 8.82
C VAL A 51 11.61 -4.61 9.83
N THR A 52 11.22 -3.37 9.58
CA THR A 52 10.22 -2.65 10.38
C THR A 52 8.81 -3.19 10.10
N HIS A 53 7.84 -2.92 10.96
CA HIS A 53 6.44 -3.29 10.69
C HIS A 53 5.90 -2.61 9.42
N ILE A 54 6.40 -1.42 9.07
CA ILE A 54 6.03 -0.72 7.83
C ILE A 54 6.48 -1.51 6.61
N ALA A 55 7.56 -2.28 6.70
CA ALA A 55 8.11 -3.09 5.61
C ALA A 55 7.13 -4.16 5.10
N THR A 56 6.23 -4.62 5.95
CA THR A 56 5.24 -5.68 5.68
C THR A 56 3.79 -5.21 5.89
N ALA A 57 3.57 -3.91 6.13
CA ALA A 57 2.25 -3.35 6.42
C ALA A 57 1.28 -3.34 5.22
N CYS A 58 1.80 -3.51 4.00
CA CYS A 58 1.01 -3.62 2.79
C CYS A 58 0.66 -5.08 2.48
N GLU A 59 -0.25 -5.27 1.53
CA GLU A 59 -0.64 -6.59 1.04
C GLU A 59 0.11 -6.92 -0.26
N ASP A 60 0.44 -8.19 -0.44
CA ASP A 60 0.89 -8.69 -1.73
C ASP A 60 -0.28 -8.76 -2.71
N SER A 61 0.03 -8.77 -4.00
CA SER A 61 -0.98 -9.04 -5.02
C SER A 61 -1.48 -10.49 -4.92
N ASP A 62 -2.71 -10.74 -5.40
CA ASP A 62 -3.40 -12.05 -5.40
C ASP A 62 -2.76 -13.10 -6.34
N MET A 63 -1.44 -13.13 -6.45
CA MET A 63 -0.68 -14.04 -7.30
C MET A 63 0.13 -15.02 -6.42
N PRO A 64 -0.56 -15.95 -5.70
CA PRO A 64 0.03 -16.71 -4.60
C PRO A 64 1.22 -17.59 -5.00
N LEU A 65 1.27 -18.05 -6.25
CA LEU A 65 2.39 -18.85 -6.75
C LEU A 65 3.65 -18.03 -7.00
N TYR A 66 3.52 -16.71 -7.20
CA TYR A 66 4.66 -15.87 -7.56
C TYR A 66 5.45 -15.43 -6.32
N CYS A 67 4.75 -14.97 -5.28
CA CYS A 67 5.40 -14.56 -4.04
C CYS A 67 5.98 -15.74 -3.26
N GLY A 68 5.40 -16.94 -3.39
CA GLY A 68 5.94 -18.17 -2.78
C GLY A 68 7.28 -18.66 -3.37
N LEU A 69 7.81 -18.00 -4.41
CA LEU A 69 9.14 -18.29 -4.93
C LEU A 69 10.26 -17.72 -4.06
N VAL A 70 9.94 -16.75 -3.19
CA VAL A 70 10.84 -16.14 -2.22
C VAL A 70 10.31 -16.36 -0.81
N ASN A 71 11.20 -16.40 0.18
CA ASN A 71 10.78 -16.44 1.57
C ASN A 71 10.35 -15.04 2.04
N GLN A 72 9.49 -15.01 3.06
CA GLN A 72 9.17 -13.78 3.78
C GLN A 72 10.46 -13.17 4.35
N THR A 73 10.79 -11.96 3.94
CA THR A 73 11.94 -11.21 4.46
C THR A 73 11.67 -10.80 5.90
N THR A 74 12.60 -11.10 6.80
CA THR A 74 12.57 -10.66 8.21
C THR A 74 13.74 -9.75 8.56
N SER A 75 14.81 -9.73 7.76
CA SER A 75 15.95 -8.83 7.91
C SER A 75 16.58 -8.46 6.55
N ASP A 76 17.53 -7.54 6.53
CA ASP A 76 18.26 -7.23 5.30
C ASP A 76 19.13 -8.41 4.83
N GLU A 77 19.60 -9.25 5.74
CA GLU A 77 20.44 -10.42 5.48
C GLU A 77 19.68 -11.56 4.80
N ASP A 78 18.43 -11.82 5.19
CA ASP A 78 17.62 -12.90 4.63
C ASP A 78 16.87 -12.52 3.34
N ARG A 79 16.82 -11.23 3.02
CA ARG A 79 16.15 -10.70 1.82
C ARG A 79 16.65 -11.34 0.54
N ASP A 80 15.75 -11.96 -0.20
CA ASP A 80 16.07 -12.59 -1.48
C ASP A 80 16.55 -11.54 -2.51
N GLU A 81 17.54 -11.88 -3.34
CA GLU A 81 18.07 -10.96 -4.35
C GLU A 81 17.01 -10.54 -5.37
N ARG A 82 16.01 -11.38 -5.65
CA ARG A 82 14.88 -11.03 -6.52
C ARG A 82 14.05 -9.89 -5.96
N CYS A 83 13.92 -9.79 -4.63
CA CYS A 83 13.25 -8.65 -3.99
C CYS A 83 13.99 -7.32 -4.19
N ILE A 84 15.27 -7.35 -4.55
CA ILE A 84 16.12 -6.17 -4.76
C ILE A 84 16.24 -5.86 -6.25
N ASN A 85 16.48 -6.89 -7.08
CA ASN A 85 16.89 -6.75 -8.46
C ASN A 85 15.74 -6.95 -9.46
N ASP A 86 14.65 -7.62 -9.07
CA ASP A 86 13.50 -7.88 -9.93
C ASP A 86 12.32 -6.96 -9.57
N ALA A 87 12.04 -6.02 -10.48
CA ALA A 87 10.94 -5.07 -10.33
C ALA A 87 9.56 -5.76 -10.22
N THR A 88 9.43 -7.00 -10.69
CA THR A 88 8.21 -7.79 -10.63
C THR A 88 7.87 -8.17 -9.18
N PHE A 89 8.86 -8.62 -8.42
CA PHE A 89 8.70 -8.89 -6.99
C PHE A 89 8.42 -7.62 -6.22
N ALA A 90 9.11 -6.52 -6.57
CA ALA A 90 8.86 -5.25 -5.91
C ALA A 90 7.44 -4.71 -6.13
N LYS A 91 6.83 -5.06 -7.27
CA LYS A 91 5.48 -4.65 -7.65
C LYS A 91 4.40 -5.56 -7.05
N TYR A 92 4.58 -6.88 -7.11
CA TYR A 92 3.52 -7.84 -6.79
C TYR A 92 3.69 -8.50 -5.42
N CYS A 93 4.90 -8.51 -4.86
CA CYS A 93 5.21 -9.15 -3.59
C CYS A 93 5.87 -8.19 -2.58
N PRO A 94 5.41 -6.92 -2.45
CA PRO A 94 6.08 -5.94 -1.60
C PRO A 94 6.08 -6.31 -0.11
N SER A 95 5.06 -7.00 0.38
CA SER A 95 4.97 -7.48 1.77
C SER A 95 5.90 -8.67 2.01
N THR A 96 5.84 -9.70 1.15
CA THR A 96 6.78 -10.83 1.22
C THR A 96 8.22 -10.36 1.16
N CYS A 97 8.52 -9.40 0.28
CA CYS A 97 9.85 -8.85 0.12
C CYS A 97 10.28 -7.88 1.24
N GLY A 98 9.37 -7.46 2.13
CA GLY A 98 9.66 -6.51 3.19
C GLY A 98 10.00 -5.12 2.66
N ILE A 99 9.35 -4.66 1.60
CA ILE A 99 9.66 -3.38 0.92
C ILE A 99 8.47 -2.42 0.86
N CYS A 100 7.39 -2.65 1.61
CA CYS A 100 6.20 -1.80 1.56
C CYS A 100 6.53 -0.32 1.76
N CYS A 101 7.54 0.04 2.57
CA CYS A 101 7.95 1.44 2.76
C CYS A 101 8.45 2.16 1.47
N LYS A 102 8.73 1.42 0.39
CA LYS A 102 9.06 1.97 -0.93
C LYS A 102 7.81 2.35 -1.73
N LEU A 103 6.64 1.84 -1.36
CA LEU A 103 5.39 2.16 -2.02
C LEU A 103 4.97 3.60 -1.67
N PRO A 104 4.39 4.36 -2.62
CA PRO A 104 3.96 5.75 -2.38
C PRO A 104 3.03 5.93 -1.18
N ASN A 105 2.24 4.90 -0.86
CA ASN A 105 1.29 4.90 0.23
C ASN A 105 1.92 4.66 1.61
N TYR A 106 3.17 4.23 1.69
CA TYR A 106 3.86 3.87 2.93
C TYR A 106 5.21 4.59 3.10
N SER A 107 5.60 5.46 2.15
CA SER A 107 6.93 6.06 2.07
C SER A 107 7.14 7.36 2.87
N CYS A 108 6.13 7.81 3.60
CA CYS A 108 6.18 8.97 4.48
C CYS A 108 6.59 8.58 5.91
N LYS A 109 6.51 9.53 6.86
CA LYS A 109 6.85 9.31 8.27
C LYS A 109 5.60 9.30 9.14
N ASN A 110 5.61 8.46 10.17
CA ASN A 110 4.63 8.53 11.23
C ASN A 110 4.98 9.65 12.22
N SER A 111 4.01 10.49 12.58
CA SER A 111 4.25 11.59 13.53
C SER A 111 4.24 11.13 14.99
N LEU A 112 3.55 10.03 15.31
CA LEU A 112 3.62 9.36 16.62
C LEU A 112 4.90 8.52 16.81
N GLY A 113 5.65 8.27 15.73
CA GLY A 113 6.77 7.34 15.69
C GLY A 113 6.35 5.90 15.38
N ASP A 114 7.26 5.17 14.73
CA ASP A 114 6.99 3.86 14.13
C ASP A 114 6.61 2.80 15.18
N GLU A 115 7.35 2.73 16.30
CA GLU A 115 7.07 1.79 17.40
C GLU A 115 5.66 1.94 17.97
N LYS A 116 5.16 3.17 18.13
CA LYS A 116 3.81 3.42 18.64
C LYS A 116 2.75 3.08 17.59
N CYS A 117 3.04 3.37 16.33
CA CYS A 117 2.11 3.10 15.25
C CYS A 117 1.94 1.60 14.96
N ALA A 118 2.93 0.76 15.27
CA ALA A 118 2.82 -0.69 15.14
C ALA A 118 1.60 -1.27 15.87
N TYR A 119 1.26 -0.73 17.05
CA TYR A 119 0.08 -1.16 17.82
C TYR A 119 -1.26 -0.80 17.15
N TYR A 120 -1.26 0.14 16.19
CA TYR A 120 -2.46 0.65 15.54
C TYR A 120 -2.71 0.04 14.15
N LEU A 121 -1.88 -0.91 13.71
CA LEU A 121 -1.96 -1.49 12.36
C LEU A 121 -3.35 -2.06 12.05
N ASP A 122 -3.93 -2.82 12.99
CA ASP A 122 -5.27 -3.42 12.83
C ASP A 122 -6.40 -2.37 12.79
N TYR A 123 -6.16 -1.18 13.34
CA TYR A 123 -7.12 -0.09 13.39
C TYR A 123 -7.10 0.79 12.14
N CYS A 124 -6.13 0.59 11.23
CA CYS A 124 -6.05 1.36 9.98
C CYS A 124 -7.31 1.20 9.11
N LYS A 125 -8.00 0.05 9.21
CA LYS A 125 -9.26 -0.23 8.49
C LYS A 125 -10.51 0.23 9.27
N ALA A 126 -10.38 0.61 10.54
CA ALA A 126 -11.50 1.02 11.36
C ALA A 126 -11.88 2.50 11.09
N ALA A 127 -13.11 2.74 10.64
CA ALA A 127 -13.60 4.08 10.28
C ALA A 127 -13.38 5.11 11.41
N LEU A 128 -13.61 4.72 12.67
CA LEU A 128 -13.43 5.57 13.84
C LEU A 128 -11.99 6.11 13.99
N TYR A 129 -10.99 5.33 13.57
CA TYR A 129 -9.57 5.66 13.73
C TYR A 129 -8.93 6.20 12.46
N LYS A 130 -9.59 6.07 11.31
CA LYS A 130 -9.05 6.42 9.99
C LYS A 130 -8.47 7.84 9.96
N GLN A 131 -9.26 8.85 10.34
CA GLN A 131 -8.81 10.25 10.31
C GLN A 131 -7.61 10.52 11.24
N THR A 132 -7.61 9.94 12.44
CA THR A 132 -6.51 10.09 13.40
C THR A 132 -5.24 9.43 12.89
N LEU A 133 -5.36 8.21 12.36
CA LEU A 133 -4.23 7.43 11.87
C LEU A 133 -3.69 7.95 10.53
N THR A 134 -4.51 8.59 9.70
CA THR A 134 -4.03 9.36 8.54
C THR A 134 -3.03 10.42 8.95
N ASN A 135 -3.27 11.15 10.03
CA ASN A 135 -2.35 12.20 10.46
C ASN A 135 -1.19 11.66 11.31
N SER A 136 -1.47 10.62 12.08
CA SER A 136 -0.57 10.19 13.15
C SER A 136 0.35 9.02 12.74
N CYS A 137 -0.19 8.11 11.93
CA CYS A 137 0.45 6.88 11.49
C CYS A 137 0.30 6.60 9.97
N PRO A 138 0.47 7.60 9.08
CA PRO A 138 0.18 7.42 7.66
C PRO A 138 1.04 6.35 6.99
N ALA A 139 2.31 6.21 7.38
CA ALA A 139 3.19 5.20 6.81
C ALA A 139 2.81 3.79 7.25
N THR A 140 2.34 3.63 8.48
CA THR A 140 1.86 2.33 8.96
C THR A 140 0.56 1.92 8.28
N CYS A 141 -0.34 2.87 8.04
CA CYS A 141 -1.67 2.59 7.51
C CYS A 141 -1.80 2.68 5.98
N GLY A 142 -0.71 2.94 5.25
CA GLY A 142 -0.81 3.10 3.80
C GLY A 142 -1.47 4.42 3.38
N PHE A 143 -1.44 5.45 4.21
CA PHE A 143 -2.05 6.76 3.96
C PHE A 143 -1.07 7.83 3.49
N CYS A 144 0.20 7.50 3.20
CA CYS A 144 1.17 8.49 2.70
C CYS A 144 0.77 9.13 1.37
N GLY A 145 0.02 8.42 0.52
CA GLY A 145 -0.56 9.01 -0.69
C GLY A 145 -1.71 9.99 -0.39
N ALA A 146 -2.36 9.84 0.77
CA ALA A 146 -3.34 10.79 1.29
C ALA A 146 -2.68 11.98 2.01
N THR A 147 -1.45 11.81 2.50
CA THR A 147 -0.69 12.86 3.20
C THR A 147 0.50 13.37 2.39
N GLY A 148 0.53 13.16 1.07
CA GLY A 148 1.61 13.65 0.22
C GLY A 148 1.82 15.14 0.45
N THR A 149 3.06 15.60 0.38
CA THR A 149 3.45 17.02 0.34
C THR A 149 2.83 17.72 -0.89
N GLY A 150 1.52 17.98 -0.77
CA GLY A 150 0.57 18.36 -1.83
C GLY A 150 -0.90 18.07 -1.48
N ALA A 151 -1.18 17.26 -0.46
CA ALA A 151 -2.50 16.86 0.02
C ALA A 151 -2.83 17.44 1.41
N ASN A 152 -2.45 18.70 1.66
CA ASN A 152 -2.84 19.41 2.89
C ASN A 152 -4.37 19.61 3.03
N ASN A 153 -5.19 19.06 2.11
CA ASN A 153 -6.63 19.17 2.10
C ASN A 153 -7.35 17.85 1.73
N CYS A 154 -6.68 16.68 1.74
CA CYS A 154 -7.42 15.43 1.52
C CYS A 154 -8.17 15.04 2.80
N LYS A 155 -9.33 15.65 2.96
CA LYS A 155 -10.25 15.41 4.06
C LYS A 155 -11.63 15.17 3.47
N ASP A 156 -12.33 14.24 4.07
CA ASP A 156 -13.75 14.05 3.84
C ASP A 156 -14.52 15.32 4.25
N THR A 157 -15.21 15.89 3.29
CA THR A 157 -15.95 17.14 3.43
C THR A 157 -17.37 16.94 3.96
N LEU A 158 -17.86 15.70 3.99
CA LEU A 158 -19.19 15.34 4.49
C LEU A 158 -19.08 14.51 5.77
N ASP A 159 -19.96 14.78 6.74
CA ASP A 159 -19.96 14.06 8.04
C ASP A 159 -20.48 12.62 7.95
N TYR A 160 -20.94 12.19 6.77
CA TYR A 160 -21.54 10.87 6.54
C TYR A 160 -20.80 10.07 5.47
N CYS A 161 -19.52 10.40 5.22
CA CYS A 161 -18.70 9.64 4.29
C CYS A 161 -18.62 8.15 4.68
N ASP A 162 -18.47 7.81 5.97
CA ASP A 162 -18.42 6.41 6.43
C ASP A 162 -19.61 5.55 5.97
N LYS A 163 -20.80 6.15 5.80
CA LYS A 163 -22.02 5.43 5.40
C LYS A 163 -22.15 5.26 3.89
N MET A 164 -21.30 5.95 3.14
CA MET A 164 -21.43 6.11 1.71
C MET A 164 -20.27 5.44 0.95
N GLU A 165 -19.32 4.82 1.66
CA GLU A 165 -18.25 3.98 1.10
C GLU A 165 -18.69 3.04 -0.03
N PRO A 166 -19.85 2.33 0.03
CA PRO A 166 -20.28 1.45 -1.06
C PRO A 166 -20.54 2.18 -2.39
N TYR A 167 -20.77 3.49 -2.35
CA TYR A 167 -21.10 4.31 -3.50
C TYR A 167 -19.88 4.98 -4.15
N CYS A 168 -18.67 4.81 -3.60
CA CYS A 168 -17.44 5.41 -4.13
C CYS A 168 -17.17 5.10 -5.61
N ASN A 169 -17.60 3.94 -6.09
CA ASN A 169 -17.42 3.48 -7.47
C ASN A 169 -18.76 3.33 -8.24
N SER A 170 -19.86 3.83 -7.68
CA SER A 170 -21.19 3.70 -8.27
C SER A 170 -21.43 4.81 -9.30
N LYS A 171 -21.84 4.43 -10.52
CA LYS A 171 -22.19 5.41 -11.57
C LYS A 171 -23.27 6.37 -11.07
N GLY A 172 -23.01 7.68 -11.21
CA GLY A 172 -23.90 8.75 -10.72
C GLY A 172 -23.55 9.30 -9.34
N TYR A 173 -22.60 8.69 -8.62
CA TYR A 173 -22.11 9.12 -7.31
C TYR A 173 -20.69 9.68 -7.36
N GLU A 174 -20.22 10.13 -8.53
CA GLU A 174 -18.88 10.72 -8.70
C GLU A 174 -18.64 11.93 -7.78
N ALA A 175 -19.68 12.71 -7.50
CA ALA A 175 -19.61 13.83 -6.55
C ALA A 175 -19.26 13.37 -5.13
N TYR A 176 -19.69 12.17 -4.74
CA TYR A 176 -19.37 11.57 -3.46
C TYR A 176 -17.90 11.14 -3.39
N ARG A 177 -17.37 10.57 -4.48
CA ARG A 177 -15.95 10.24 -4.60
C ARG A 177 -15.03 11.46 -4.47
N THR A 178 -15.52 12.64 -4.89
CA THR A 178 -14.82 13.92 -4.74
C THR A 178 -14.99 14.53 -3.34
N ALA A 179 -16.18 14.42 -2.76
CA ALA A 179 -16.49 14.98 -1.45
C ALA A 179 -15.91 14.17 -0.29
N CYS A 180 -15.70 12.87 -0.49
CA CYS A 180 -15.20 11.92 0.50
C CYS A 180 -13.93 11.21 0.01
N PRO A 181 -12.87 11.97 -0.32
CA PRO A 181 -11.71 11.39 -0.98
C PRO A 181 -10.89 10.48 -0.06
N VAL A 182 -11.00 10.66 1.26
CA VAL A 182 -10.39 9.77 2.25
C VAL A 182 -11.20 8.49 2.35
N THR A 183 -12.52 8.57 2.54
CA THR A 183 -13.37 7.37 2.58
C THR A 183 -13.27 6.57 1.29
N CYS A 184 -13.29 7.23 0.13
CA CYS A 184 -13.22 6.57 -1.17
C CYS A 184 -11.80 6.21 -1.63
N ASN A 185 -10.79 6.41 -0.78
CA ASN A 185 -9.38 6.20 -1.11
C ASN A 185 -8.98 6.84 -2.45
N SER A 186 -9.56 8.00 -2.77
CA SER A 186 -9.34 8.73 -4.02
C SER A 186 -8.39 9.91 -3.85
N CYS A 187 -7.80 10.07 -2.65
CA CYS A 187 -6.69 11.00 -2.41
C CYS A 187 -5.56 10.74 -3.43
N GLY A 188 -5.28 11.74 -4.26
CA GLY A 188 -4.34 11.65 -5.38
C GLY A 188 -5.00 11.71 -6.78
N SER A 189 -6.32 11.51 -6.88
CA SER A 189 -7.07 11.66 -8.15
C SER A 189 -7.74 13.03 -8.32
N VAL A 190 -7.79 13.84 -7.26
CA VAL A 190 -8.36 15.20 -7.29
C VAL A 190 -7.22 16.21 -7.15
N GLY A 191 -6.54 16.50 -8.26
CA GLY A 191 -5.52 17.54 -8.25
C GLY A 191 -4.46 17.49 -9.35
N SER A 192 -4.84 17.26 -10.60
CA SER A 192 -3.99 17.66 -11.74
C SER A 192 -4.85 17.94 -12.98
N SER A 193 -5.46 19.13 -12.99
CA SER A 193 -5.77 19.96 -14.16
C SER A 193 -6.40 21.26 -13.63
N GLY A 194 -5.83 22.47 -13.74
CA GLY A 194 -4.57 22.94 -14.28
C GLY A 194 -4.40 24.44 -13.95
N ASN A 195 -3.18 24.93 -14.13
CA ASN A 195 -2.74 26.30 -14.46
C ASN A 195 -3.54 27.56 -14.07
N THR A 196 -2.79 28.49 -13.46
CA THR A 196 -2.85 29.97 -13.55
C THR A 196 -4.22 30.63 -13.65
N GLY A 197 -4.61 31.34 -12.58
CA GLY A 197 -5.74 32.26 -12.60
C GLY A 197 -5.80 33.10 -11.34
N ASN A 198 -5.21 34.27 -11.45
CA ASN A 198 -5.22 35.43 -10.56
C ASN A 198 -6.55 35.67 -9.82
N GLU A 199 -6.44 36.26 -8.63
CA GLU A 199 -7.54 36.88 -7.88
C GLU A 199 -8.43 37.72 -8.80
N GLY A 200 -9.75 37.55 -8.67
CA GLY A 200 -10.69 38.24 -9.54
C GLY A 200 -12.15 37.99 -9.19
N SER A 201 -12.60 38.65 -8.12
CA SER A 201 -14.01 38.99 -7.83
C SER A 201 -14.85 39.20 -9.09
N LYS A 202 -16.07 38.62 -9.17
CA LYS A 202 -17.29 39.30 -9.65
C LYS A 202 -18.55 38.41 -9.58
N VAL A 203 -19.51 38.87 -8.77
CA VAL A 203 -20.97 38.90 -8.97
C VAL A 203 -21.66 37.54 -9.21
N SER A 204 -22.23 37.02 -8.11
CA SER A 204 -23.17 35.91 -8.10
C SER A 204 -24.49 36.29 -8.79
N THR A 205 -24.65 35.90 -10.05
CA THR A 205 -25.99 35.80 -10.63
C THR A 205 -26.68 34.61 -9.97
N CYS A 206 -27.53 34.86 -8.98
CA CYS A 206 -28.30 33.82 -8.30
C CYS A 206 -29.30 33.18 -9.27
N LYS A 207 -28.93 32.04 -9.85
CA LYS A 207 -29.74 31.31 -10.83
C LYS A 207 -29.63 29.81 -10.62
N ASP A 208 -30.73 29.12 -10.91
CA ASP A 208 -30.73 27.67 -11.00
C ASP A 208 -29.99 27.22 -12.26
N THR A 209 -29.10 26.24 -12.13
CA THR A 209 -28.28 25.73 -13.23
C THR A 209 -28.88 24.51 -13.92
N VAL A 210 -29.93 23.91 -13.33
CA VAL A 210 -30.68 22.78 -13.92
C VAL A 210 -32.17 23.13 -14.09
N LYS A 211 -32.80 22.57 -15.13
CA LYS A 211 -34.16 22.95 -15.56
C LYS A 211 -35.27 22.38 -14.66
N ASN A 212 -34.99 21.31 -13.94
CA ASN A 212 -35.96 20.56 -13.12
C ASN A 212 -35.99 21.01 -11.65
N CYS A 213 -35.39 22.15 -11.30
CA CYS A 213 -35.39 22.63 -9.91
C CYS A 213 -36.79 22.84 -9.34
N PHE A 214 -37.75 23.27 -10.16
CA PHE A 214 -39.14 23.52 -9.74
C PHE A 214 -39.80 22.26 -9.15
N THR A 215 -39.60 21.09 -9.77
CA THR A 215 -40.17 19.82 -9.27
C THR A 215 -39.41 19.27 -8.06
N MET A 216 -38.23 19.81 -7.76
CA MET A 216 -37.40 19.45 -6.61
C MET A 216 -37.52 20.43 -5.45
N ARG A 217 -38.46 21.38 -5.51
CA ARG A 217 -38.66 22.39 -4.45
C ARG A 217 -39.00 21.78 -3.09
N SER A 218 -39.76 20.69 -3.05
CA SER A 218 -40.05 19.97 -1.80
C SER A 218 -38.84 19.25 -1.20
N LYS A 219 -37.75 19.12 -1.97
CA LYS A 219 -36.52 18.41 -1.59
C LYS A 219 -35.42 19.35 -1.08
N CYS A 220 -35.61 20.67 -1.15
CA CYS A 220 -34.64 21.66 -0.68
C CYS A 220 -34.27 21.50 0.81
N THR A 221 -35.19 20.97 1.62
CA THR A 221 -34.99 20.71 3.04
C THR A 221 -34.70 19.24 3.36
N HIS A 222 -34.70 18.37 2.34
CA HIS A 222 -34.50 16.94 2.54
C HIS A 222 -32.99 16.61 2.54
N PRO A 223 -32.43 16.03 3.61
CA PRO A 223 -30.98 15.90 3.81
C PRO A 223 -30.22 15.25 2.65
N GLN A 224 -30.83 14.25 2.01
CA GLN A 224 -30.24 13.53 0.87
C GLN A 224 -30.16 14.36 -0.42
N TYR A 225 -30.96 15.42 -0.54
CA TYR A 225 -31.03 16.28 -1.72
C TYR A 225 -30.47 17.68 -1.46
N THR A 226 -30.17 18.01 -0.19
CA THR A 226 -29.67 19.31 0.24
C THR A 226 -28.47 19.74 -0.59
N TYR A 227 -27.44 18.90 -0.71
CA TYR A 227 -26.26 19.22 -1.54
C TYR A 227 -26.63 19.57 -2.99
N PHE A 228 -27.40 18.70 -3.65
CA PHE A 228 -27.84 18.94 -5.03
C PHE A 228 -28.63 20.25 -5.15
N THR A 229 -29.54 20.51 -4.21
CA THR A 229 -30.36 21.71 -4.23
C THR A 229 -29.61 23.00 -3.90
N THR A 230 -28.58 22.94 -3.07
CA THR A 230 -27.71 24.08 -2.70
C THR A 230 -26.71 24.42 -3.80
N VAL A 231 -26.34 23.45 -4.64
CA VAL A 231 -25.41 23.68 -5.76
C VAL A 231 -26.15 24.01 -7.07
N TYR A 232 -27.27 23.35 -7.37
CA TYR A 232 -27.89 23.44 -8.68
C TYR A 232 -29.24 24.19 -8.70
N CYS A 233 -29.93 24.27 -7.56
CA CYS A 233 -31.27 24.86 -7.43
C CYS A 233 -31.32 26.03 -6.44
N LYS A 234 -30.23 26.80 -6.41
CA LYS A 234 -29.96 27.85 -5.41
C LYS A 234 -31.08 28.88 -5.31
N ARG A 235 -31.64 29.28 -6.46
CA ARG A 235 -32.72 30.28 -6.53
C ARG A 235 -34.06 29.65 -6.17
N THR A 236 -34.36 28.47 -6.71
CA THR A 236 -35.62 27.76 -6.41
C THR A 236 -35.74 27.39 -4.93
N CYS A 237 -34.62 27.07 -4.28
CA CYS A 237 -34.55 26.71 -2.87
C CYS A 237 -34.23 27.88 -1.93
N GLY A 238 -34.06 29.10 -2.46
CA GLY A 238 -33.85 30.30 -1.66
C GLY A 238 -32.48 30.41 -0.97
N PHE A 239 -31.47 29.68 -1.44
CA PHE A 239 -30.10 29.71 -0.90
C PHE A 239 -29.28 30.92 -1.38
N CYS A 240 -29.83 31.72 -2.30
CA CYS A 240 -29.29 33.02 -2.67
C CYS A 240 -30.45 33.99 -3.00
N ARG A 241 -30.17 35.29 -2.90
CA ARG A 241 -31.07 36.40 -3.27
C ARG A 241 -30.43 37.24 -4.35
#